data_AF-A0A979FHZ5-F1
#
_entry.id   AF-A0A979FHZ5-F1
#
_cell.length_a   1.000
_cell.length_b   1.000
_cell.length_c   1.000
_cell.angle_alpha   90.00
_cell.angle_beta   90.00
_cell.angle_gamma   90.00
#
_symmetry.space_group_name_H-M   'P 1'
#
loop_
_entity.id
_entity.type
_entity.pdbx_description
1 polymer ?
#
loop_
_entity_poly.entity_id
_entity_poly.type
_entity_poly.pdbx_seq_one_letter_code
_entity_poly.pdbx_strand_id
1 'polypeptide(L)'
;MSANNACCVIRYTAVGKAAVVLTSIVSVYAFLQVPMEQNWCKRSEWPTFLLLVISLSSGYAAGVLYYGVRKERPNLLKVHSCMCVAISPLCLLTEVYSRHSETCSPNVVGMTISFLLLLLLAGIVWRCHLIMVN
;
A
#
# COMPACT_ATOMS: atom_id res chain seq x y z
N MET A 1 2.87 -32.49 -3.18
CA MET A 1 3.47 -31.14 -3.11
C MET A 1 4.99 -31.29 -3.25
N SER A 2 5.58 -30.74 -4.31
CA SER A 2 7.03 -30.76 -4.53
C SER A 2 7.76 -29.99 -3.41
N ALA A 3 8.97 -30.42 -3.04
CA ALA A 3 9.82 -29.73 -2.06
C ALA A 3 10.10 -28.25 -2.44
N ASN A 4 10.05 -27.92 -3.74
CA ASN A 4 10.15 -26.55 -4.24
C ASN A 4 8.94 -25.69 -3.85
N ASN A 5 7.74 -26.27 -3.80
CA ASN A 5 6.53 -25.56 -3.35
C ASN A 5 6.61 -25.29 -1.85
N ALA A 6 7.11 -26.22 -1.04
CA ALA A 6 7.28 -26.01 0.40
C ALA A 6 8.32 -24.89 0.70
N CYS A 7 9.45 -24.88 0.00
CA CYS A 7 10.46 -23.82 0.16
C CYS A 7 9.94 -22.45 -0.33
N CYS A 8 9.14 -22.42 -1.40
CA CYS A 8 8.45 -21.21 -1.85
C CYS A 8 7.44 -20.70 -0.83
N VAL A 9 6.65 -21.57 -0.20
CA VAL A 9 5.66 -21.21 0.83
C VAL A 9 6.32 -20.59 2.07
N ILE A 10 7.47 -21.12 2.51
CA ILE A 10 8.22 -20.59 3.66
C ILE A 10 8.84 -19.21 3.35
N ARG A 11 9.47 -19.05 2.18
CA ARG A 11 10.00 -17.75 1.74
C ARG A 11 8.89 -16.72 1.57
N TYR A 12 7.73 -17.17 1.09
CA TYR A 12 6.54 -16.35 0.95
C TYR A 12 5.97 -15.88 2.29
N THR A 13 6.01 -16.69 3.36
CA THR A 13 5.53 -16.23 4.68
C THR A 13 6.39 -15.09 5.21
N ALA A 14 7.71 -15.12 4.97
CA ALA A 14 8.62 -14.05 5.36
C ALA A 14 8.41 -12.77 4.51
N VAL A 15 8.34 -12.92 3.18
CA VAL A 15 8.08 -11.78 2.25
C VAL A 15 6.71 -11.18 2.50
N GLY A 16 5.69 -12.00 2.73
CA GLY A 16 4.34 -11.58 3.06
C GLY A 16 4.27 -10.78 4.37
N LYS A 17 4.97 -11.21 5.42
CA LYS A 17 5.09 -10.44 6.67
C LYS A 17 5.77 -9.09 6.45
N ALA A 18 6.85 -9.04 5.68
CA ALA A 18 7.53 -7.79 5.35
C ALA A 18 6.62 -6.84 4.54
N ALA A 19 5.89 -7.38 3.57
CA ALA A 19 4.92 -6.64 2.77
C ALA A 19 3.76 -6.10 3.61
N VAL A 20 3.26 -6.85 4.61
CA VAL A 20 2.26 -6.35 5.57
C VAL A 20 2.80 -5.14 6.32
N VAL A 21 4.02 -5.22 6.86
CA VAL A 21 4.64 -4.12 7.60
C VAL A 21 4.78 -2.88 6.71
N LEU A 22 5.25 -3.04 5.47
CA LEU A 22 5.39 -1.94 4.53
C LEU A 22 4.04 -1.28 4.20
N THR A 23 3.00 -2.06 3.93
CA THR A 23 1.65 -1.53 3.65
C THR A 23 1.07 -0.82 4.89
N SER A 24 1.33 -1.32 6.10
CA SER A 24 0.95 -0.64 7.35
C SER A 24 1.71 0.67 7.57
N ILE A 25 3.00 0.73 7.20
CA ILE A 25 3.78 1.98 7.28
C ILE A 25 3.16 3.04 6.36
N VAL A 26 2.77 2.67 5.13
CA VAL A 26 2.08 3.59 4.20
C VAL A 26 0.77 4.11 4.80
N SER A 27 0.02 3.25 5.50
CA SER A 27 -1.22 3.62 6.19
C SER A 27 -0.97 4.66 7.28
N VAL A 28 -0.05 4.38 8.19
CA VAL A 28 0.32 5.28 9.29
C VAL A 28 0.88 6.60 8.76
N TYR A 29 1.72 6.54 7.72
CA TYR A 29 2.29 7.71 7.07
C TYR A 29 1.20 8.63 6.51
N ALA A 30 0.26 8.08 5.74
CA ALA A 30 -0.86 8.85 5.19
C ALA A 30 -1.73 9.45 6.30
N PHE A 31 -1.98 8.72 7.39
CA PHE A 31 -2.74 9.22 8.54
C PHE A 31 -2.04 10.40 9.23
N LEU A 32 -0.73 10.30 9.48
CA LEU A 32 0.04 11.36 10.14
C LEU A 32 0.15 12.63 9.28
N GLN A 33 0.03 12.51 7.96
CA GLN A 33 0.00 13.66 7.06
C GLN A 33 -1.31 14.46 7.12
N VAL A 34 -2.42 13.86 7.56
CA VAL A 34 -3.74 14.53 7.66
C VAL A 34 -3.68 15.83 8.48
N PRO A 35 -3.22 15.83 9.75
CA PRO A 35 -3.15 17.07 10.53
C PRO A 35 -2.11 18.07 9.99
N MET A 36 -1.07 17.60 9.29
CA MET A 36 -0.10 18.51 8.66
C MET A 36 -0.74 19.30 7.52
N GLU A 37 -1.45 18.61 6.62
CA GLU A 37 -2.16 19.26 5.51
C GLU A 37 -3.30 20.18 6.02
N GLN A 38 -4.04 19.76 7.05
CA GLN A 38 -5.09 20.60 7.66
C GLN A 38 -4.55 21.90 8.29
N ASN A 39 -3.37 21.85 8.92
CA ASN A 39 -2.83 22.99 9.64
C ASN A 39 -2.09 23.99 8.74
N TRP A 40 -1.55 23.55 7.60
CA TRP A 40 -0.59 24.35 6.83
C TRP A 40 -1.24 25.15 5.70
N CYS A 41 -2.44 24.77 5.27
CA CYS A 41 -3.20 25.56 4.31
C CYS A 41 -4.68 25.55 4.66
N LYS A 42 -5.30 26.75 4.74
CA LYS A 42 -6.75 26.91 4.62
C LYS A 42 -7.20 26.57 3.17
N ARG A 43 -6.93 25.34 2.71
CA ARG A 43 -7.25 24.86 1.36
C ARG A 43 -8.21 23.69 1.41
N SER A 44 -8.77 23.45 0.24
CA SER A 44 -9.64 22.35 -0.16
C SER A 44 -9.43 21.07 0.66
N GLU A 45 -10.54 20.48 1.12
CA GLU A 45 -10.55 19.25 1.92
C GLU A 45 -10.13 18.00 1.13
N TRP A 46 -9.91 18.11 -0.19
CA TRP A 46 -9.60 16.99 -1.09
C TRP A 46 -8.31 16.23 -0.76
N PRO A 47 -7.14 16.87 -0.53
CA PRO A 47 -5.91 16.15 -0.18
C PRO A 47 -6.07 15.40 1.15
N THR A 48 -6.68 16.04 2.14
CA THR A 48 -6.99 15.45 3.44
C THR A 48 -7.91 14.24 3.32
N PHE A 49 -8.97 14.35 2.51
CA PHE A 49 -9.88 13.26 2.21
C PHE A 49 -9.14 12.09 1.53
N LEU A 50 -8.31 12.39 0.52
CA LEU A 50 -7.53 11.36 -0.17
C LEU A 50 -6.54 10.66 0.77
N LEU A 51 -5.85 11.40 1.64
CA LEU A 51 -4.96 10.82 2.65
C LEU A 51 -5.69 9.87 3.60
N LEU A 52 -6.90 10.23 4.05
CA LEU A 52 -7.74 9.35 4.87
C LEU A 52 -8.15 8.08 4.11
N VAL A 53 -8.56 8.22 2.84
CA VAL A 53 -8.92 7.07 1.99
C VAL A 53 -7.71 6.15 1.78
N ILE A 54 -6.53 6.71 1.51
CA ILE A 54 -5.28 5.95 1.36
C ILE A 54 -4.92 5.23 2.67
N SER A 55 -4.99 5.93 3.80
CA SER A 55 -4.72 5.36 5.12
C SER A 55 -5.61 4.16 5.42
N LEU A 56 -6.93 4.31 5.28
CA LEU A 56 -7.89 3.24 5.54
C LEU A 56 -7.71 2.07 4.56
N SER A 57 -7.55 2.37 3.27
CA SER A 57 -7.44 1.35 2.22
C SER A 57 -6.15 0.54 2.34
N SER A 58 -5.02 1.20 2.63
CA SER A 58 -3.74 0.53 2.85
C SER A 58 -3.74 -0.29 4.15
N GLY A 59 -4.34 0.22 5.23
CA GLY A 59 -4.55 -0.54 6.45
C GLY A 59 -5.37 -1.82 6.21
N TYR A 60 -6.46 -1.71 5.44
CA TYR A 60 -7.27 -2.86 5.05
C TYR A 60 -6.50 -3.85 4.18
N ALA A 61 -5.75 -3.36 3.18
CA ALA A 61 -4.90 -4.19 2.32
C ALA A 61 -3.85 -4.96 3.15
N ALA A 62 -3.22 -4.32 4.14
CA ALA A 62 -2.29 -4.98 5.04
C ALA A 62 -2.96 -6.13 5.83
N GLY A 63 -4.21 -5.92 6.30
CA GLY A 63 -5.00 -6.95 6.95
C GLY A 63 -5.35 -8.13 6.04
N VAL A 64 -5.77 -7.85 4.80
CA VAL A 64 -6.06 -8.87 3.77
C VAL A 64 -4.81 -9.70 3.48
N LEU A 65 -3.66 -9.05 3.33
CA LEU A 65 -2.39 -9.73 3.09
C LEU A 65 -1.97 -10.57 4.29
N TYR A 66 -2.07 -10.03 5.51
CA TYR A 66 -1.75 -10.75 6.73
C TYR A 66 -2.57 -12.04 6.86
N TYR A 67 -3.89 -11.93 6.63
CA TYR A 67 -4.77 -13.09 6.70
C TYR A 67 -4.51 -14.06 5.54
N GLY A 68 -4.26 -13.55 4.33
CA GLY A 68 -3.88 -14.35 3.15
C GLY A 68 -2.62 -15.18 3.39
N VAL A 69 -1.59 -14.56 3.96
CA VAL A 69 -0.32 -15.23 4.31
C VAL A 69 -0.53 -16.24 5.44
N ARG A 70 -1.20 -15.83 6.53
CA ARG A 70 -1.39 -16.67 7.73
C ARG A 70 -2.27 -17.89 7.48
N LYS A 71 -3.24 -17.79 6.58
CA LYS A 71 -4.20 -18.87 6.26
C LYS A 71 -3.91 -19.55 4.93
N GLU A 72 -2.77 -19.23 4.29
CA GLU A 72 -2.36 -19.78 3.00
C GLU A 72 -3.47 -19.68 1.93
N ARG A 73 -4.15 -18.53 1.87
CA ARG A 73 -5.28 -18.28 0.97
C ARG A 73 -4.80 -17.48 -0.26
N PRO A 74 -4.48 -18.12 -1.40
CA PRO A 74 -3.95 -17.42 -2.57
C PRO A 74 -4.94 -16.39 -3.13
N ASN A 75 -6.25 -16.64 -3.05
CA ASN A 75 -7.26 -15.67 -3.50
C ASN A 75 -7.12 -14.30 -2.81
N LEU A 76 -6.70 -14.27 -1.54
CA LEU A 76 -6.51 -13.01 -0.82
C LEU A 76 -5.25 -12.26 -1.25
N LEU A 77 -4.26 -12.95 -1.84
CA LEU A 77 -3.09 -12.32 -2.44
C LEU A 77 -3.41 -11.59 -3.73
N LYS A 78 -4.29 -12.20 -4.53
CA LYS A 78 -4.86 -11.53 -5.70
C LYS A 78 -5.62 -10.28 -5.29
N VAL A 79 -6.47 -10.37 -4.25
CA VAL A 79 -7.21 -9.21 -3.72
C VAL A 79 -6.27 -8.11 -3.23
N HIS A 80 -5.24 -8.45 -2.43
CA HIS A 80 -4.22 -7.48 -2.00
C HIS A 80 -3.54 -6.79 -3.19
N SER A 81 -3.12 -7.55 -4.21
CA SER A 81 -2.45 -7.00 -5.39
C SER A 81 -3.36 -6.01 -6.14
N CYS A 82 -4.65 -6.34 -6.30
CA CYS A 82 -5.64 -5.43 -6.87
C CYS A 82 -5.82 -4.15 -6.03
N MET A 83 -5.84 -4.27 -4.70
CA MET A 83 -5.94 -3.11 -3.80
C MET A 83 -4.73 -2.20 -3.93
N CYS A 84 -3.50 -2.73 -3.94
CA CYS A 84 -2.30 -1.93 -4.14
C CYS A 84 -2.33 -1.16 -5.46
N VAL A 85 -2.78 -1.78 -6.55
CA VAL A 85 -2.95 -1.11 -7.85
C VAL A 85 -4.02 -0.02 -7.79
N ALA A 86 -5.12 -0.23 -7.05
CA ALA A 86 -6.18 0.77 -6.89
C ALA A 86 -5.79 1.95 -5.98
N ILE A 87 -4.97 1.72 -4.95
CA ILE A 87 -4.47 2.78 -4.04
C ILE A 87 -3.38 3.62 -4.72
N SER A 88 -2.58 3.01 -5.58
CA SER A 88 -1.49 3.67 -6.32
C SER A 88 -1.89 5.00 -7.01
N PRO A 89 -2.96 5.09 -7.81
CA PRO A 89 -3.38 6.36 -8.42
C PRO A 89 -3.88 7.38 -7.39
N LEU A 90 -4.41 6.95 -6.24
CA LEU A 90 -4.81 7.88 -5.17
C LEU A 90 -3.59 8.59 -4.58
N CYS A 91 -2.46 7.88 -4.44
CA CYS A 91 -1.21 8.49 -3.99
C CYS A 91 -0.73 9.58 -4.99
N LEU A 92 -0.78 9.30 -6.30
CA LEU A 92 -0.44 10.28 -7.34
C LEU A 92 -1.41 11.46 -7.36
N LEU A 93 -2.72 11.21 -7.23
CA LEU A 93 -3.72 12.28 -7.17
C LEU A 93 -3.47 13.19 -5.96
N THR A 94 -3.18 12.61 -4.79
CA THR A 94 -2.85 13.38 -3.59
C THR A 94 -1.63 14.26 -3.84
N GLU A 95 -0.59 13.72 -4.48
CA GLU A 95 0.60 14.48 -4.85
C GLU A 95 0.30 15.63 -5.82
N VAL A 96 -0.53 15.40 -6.84
CA VAL A 96 -0.94 16.44 -7.81
C VAL A 96 -1.70 17.57 -7.10
N TYR A 97 -2.62 17.24 -6.20
CA TYR A 97 -3.36 18.24 -5.44
C TYR A 97 -2.47 19.01 -4.44
N SER A 98 -1.48 18.35 -3.85
CA SER A 98 -0.49 19.00 -2.96
C SER A 98 0.50 19.89 -3.73
N ARG A 99 0.93 19.52 -4.95
CA ARG A 99 1.86 20.32 -5.79
C ARG A 99 1.29 21.66 -6.25
N HIS A 100 -0.03 21.76 -6.42
CA HIS A 100 -0.65 23.06 -6.71
C HIS A 100 -0.46 24.09 -5.56
N SER A 101 0.17 23.70 -4.45
CA SER A 101 0.52 24.50 -3.27
C SER A 101 2.03 24.62 -3.02
N GLU A 102 2.87 24.60 -4.06
CA GLU A 102 4.35 24.62 -3.99
C GLU A 102 4.99 25.64 -3.02
N THR A 103 4.27 26.68 -2.59
CA THR A 103 4.73 27.63 -1.57
C THR A 103 4.66 27.14 -0.12
N CYS A 104 3.94 26.05 0.20
CA CYS A 104 3.59 25.71 1.58
C CYS A 104 3.82 24.25 2.03
N SER A 105 4.22 23.28 1.19
CA SER A 105 4.35 21.88 1.63
C SER A 105 5.63 21.17 1.12
N PRO A 106 6.51 20.64 2.01
CA PRO A 106 7.69 19.87 1.65
C PRO A 106 7.37 18.42 1.25
N ASN A 107 6.10 18.02 1.26
CA ASN A 107 5.71 16.60 1.25
C ASN A 107 5.55 15.95 -0.13
N VAL A 108 6.13 16.55 -1.18
CA VAL A 108 5.95 16.11 -2.57
C VAL A 108 6.57 14.73 -2.85
N VAL A 109 7.64 14.34 -2.14
CA VAL A 109 8.41 13.13 -2.46
C VAL A 109 7.82 11.86 -1.82
N GLY A 110 7.15 11.97 -0.67
CA GLY A 110 6.69 10.80 0.10
C GLY A 110 5.54 10.03 -0.55
N MET A 111 4.66 10.72 -1.28
CA MET A 111 3.52 10.07 -1.97
C MET A 111 3.98 9.33 -3.22
N THR A 112 4.97 9.86 -3.96
CA THR A 112 5.60 9.14 -5.09
C THR A 112 6.28 7.87 -4.61
N ILE A 113 7.01 7.92 -3.49
CA ILE A 113 7.64 6.74 -2.89
C ILE A 113 6.59 5.71 -2.49
N SER A 114 5.51 6.15 -1.84
CA SER A 114 4.40 5.28 -1.44
C SER A 114 3.73 4.60 -2.64
N PHE A 115 3.51 5.34 -3.73
CA PHE A 115 3.03 4.81 -5.02
C PHE A 115 3.95 3.70 -5.57
N LEU A 116 5.25 3.96 -5.67
CA LEU A 116 6.21 2.99 -6.21
C LEU A 116 6.29 1.73 -5.34
N LEU A 117 6.27 1.90 -4.01
CA LEU A 117 6.27 0.79 -3.07
C LEU A 117 5.02 -0.09 -3.23
N LEU A 118 3.83 0.50 -3.37
CA LEU A 118 2.58 -0.25 -3.55
C LEU A 118 2.59 -1.06 -4.86
N LEU A 119 3.06 -0.49 -5.96
CA LEU A 119 3.19 -1.22 -7.23
C LEU A 119 4.21 -2.35 -7.16
N LEU A 120 5.35 -2.12 -6.51
CA LEU A 120 6.36 -3.15 -6.28
C LEU A 120 5.77 -4.31 -5.46
N LEU A 121 5.06 -3.99 -4.37
CA LEU A 121 4.38 -4.98 -3.54
C LEU A 121 3.31 -5.76 -4.31
N ALA A 122 2.51 -5.08 -5.15
CA ALA A 122 1.54 -5.74 -6.01
C ALA A 122 2.22 -6.75 -6.96
N GLY A 123 3.32 -6.34 -7.60
CA GLY A 123 4.08 -7.21 -8.50
C GLY A 123 4.67 -8.44 -7.81
N ILE A 124 5.30 -8.25 -6.64
CA ILE A 124 5.87 -9.35 -5.85
C ILE A 124 4.77 -10.32 -5.42
N VAL A 125 3.69 -9.80 -4.83
CA VAL A 125 2.58 -10.63 -4.33
C VAL A 125 1.86 -11.35 -5.48
N TRP A 126 1.72 -10.72 -6.64
CA TRP A 126 1.14 -11.34 -7.83
C TRP A 126 2.01 -12.50 -8.36
N ARG A 127 3.32 -12.32 -8.44
CA ARG A 127 4.25 -13.41 -8.80
C ARG A 127 4.16 -14.56 -7.80
N CYS A 128 4.05 -14.27 -6.50
CA CYS A 128 3.85 -15.29 -5.48
C CYS A 128 2.52 -16.05 -5.65
N HIS A 129 1.44 -15.36 -5.97
CA HIS A 129 0.15 -15.99 -6.26
C HIS A 129 0.27 -17.00 -7.40
N LEU A 130 0.93 -16.64 -8.50
CA LEU A 130 1.13 -17.55 -9.65
C LEU A 130 1.90 -18.82 -9.25
N ILE A 131 2.91 -18.71 -8.38
CA ILE A 131 3.70 -19.85 -7.91
C ILE A 131 2.89 -20.76 -6.97
N MET A 132 1.97 -20.22 -6.17
CA MET A 132 1.16 -21.03 -5.25
C MET A 132 -0.01 -21.74 -5.94
N VAL A 133 -0.48 -21.22 -7.08
CA VAL A 133 -1.62 -21.76 -7.82
C VAL A 133 -1.19 -22.74 -8.92
N ASN A 134 0.04 -22.62 -9.44
CA ASN A 134 0.66 -23.60 -10.35
C ASN A 134 1.27 -24.79 -9.58
#